data_AF-A0A9X2RGF4-F1
#
_entry.id   AF-A0A9X2RGF4-F1
#
_cell.length_a   1.000
_cell.length_b   1.000
_cell.length_c   1.000
_cell.angle_alpha   90.00
_cell.angle_beta   90.00
_cell.angle_gamma   90.00
#
_symmetry.space_group_name_H-M   'P 1'
#
loop_
_entity.id
_entity.type
_entity.pdbx_description
1 polymer ?
#
loop_
_entity_poly.entity_id
_entity_poly.type
_entity_poly.pdbx_seq_one_letter_code
_entity_poly.pdbx_strand_id
1 'polypeptide(L)'
;MNIKDTLISALQGDKHSINRLCDHFRRISVAYLRTKANRNNLLLSHLYKNIDDLALDCIADLFGQEGDCLSQIEGYLDDTEIEKLKESEVATKLRRLIFSKVNEGLYRNYRNFDPSLSKIIRNLKRTLDEGKVEGARYDSNTGDIEFEEKDKPRANMPEEILEIKLSSALSRISNTVDAVQELKNILIEEREYSSKVSLVSFAVILRKSFAYRLEMEEKDKLGNSMSLYKERELHTFIKNCIATERVQLFQTYVSSGKINEKHFEKYLLVVKDILVADFIKHSPREGYFEHFEFYFPEISYERYRDEYRKIIEYMAKGIRQRLLLVLKNEENFSKFDLW
;
A
#
# COMPACT_ATOMS: atom_id res chain seq x y z
N MET A 1 25.86 -22.72 -27.22
CA MET A 1 24.84 -22.15 -28.10
C MET A 1 24.55 -20.75 -27.60
N ASN A 2 24.72 -19.76 -28.46
CA ASN A 2 24.55 -18.35 -28.13
C ASN A 2 23.05 -18.04 -27.95
N ILE A 3 22.70 -16.97 -27.24
CA ILE A 3 21.30 -16.51 -27.13
C ILE A 3 20.71 -16.22 -28.51
N LYS A 4 21.54 -15.74 -29.44
CA LYS A 4 21.16 -15.50 -30.84
C LYS A 4 20.72 -16.81 -31.53
N ASP A 5 21.56 -17.85 -31.48
CA ASP A 5 21.27 -19.15 -32.08
C ASP A 5 20.06 -19.82 -31.42
N THR A 6 19.92 -19.63 -30.10
CA THR A 6 18.80 -20.16 -29.31
C THR A 6 17.49 -19.49 -29.71
N LEU A 7 17.50 -18.18 -29.97
CA LEU A 7 16.33 -17.44 -30.41
C LEU A 7 15.88 -17.88 -31.80
N ILE A 8 16.79 -17.96 -32.78
CA ILE A 8 16.48 -18.41 -34.15
C ILE A 8 15.93 -19.84 -34.13
N SER A 9 16.59 -20.75 -33.41
CA SER A 9 16.15 -22.15 -33.33
C SER A 9 14.77 -22.26 -32.64
N ALA A 10 14.49 -21.42 -31.64
CA ALA A 10 13.20 -21.38 -30.98
C ALA A 10 12.09 -20.85 -31.91
N LEU A 11 12.34 -19.80 -32.69
CA LEU A 11 11.41 -19.24 -33.67
C LEU A 11 11.08 -20.25 -34.79
N GLN A 12 12.03 -21.11 -35.14
CA GLN A 12 11.83 -22.24 -36.06
C GLN A 12 11.07 -23.44 -35.45
N GLY A 13 10.66 -23.35 -34.18
CA GLY A 13 9.84 -24.36 -33.51
C GLY A 13 10.62 -25.46 -32.78
N ASP A 14 11.94 -25.33 -32.59
CA ASP A 14 12.69 -26.31 -31.80
C ASP A 14 12.29 -26.25 -30.31
N LYS A 15 11.62 -27.31 -29.84
CA LYS A 15 11.13 -27.43 -28.45
C LYS A 15 12.24 -27.30 -27.42
N HIS A 16 13.44 -27.79 -27.72
CA HIS A 16 14.55 -27.68 -26.78
C HIS A 16 15.02 -26.23 -26.62
N SER A 17 15.12 -25.50 -27.73
CA SER A 17 15.46 -24.07 -27.76
C SER A 17 14.38 -23.20 -27.14
N ILE A 18 13.09 -23.51 -27.35
CA ILE A 18 11.96 -22.83 -26.69
C ILE A 18 12.08 -22.92 -25.17
N ASN A 19 12.31 -24.13 -24.64
CA ASN A 19 12.47 -24.32 -23.20
C ASN A 19 13.69 -23.57 -22.64
N ARG A 20 14.82 -23.59 -23.36
CA ARG A 20 16.02 -22.84 -22.96
C ARG A 20 15.79 -21.32 -23.00
N LEU A 21 15.04 -20.84 -23.99
CA LEU A 21 14.69 -19.42 -24.12
C LEU A 21 13.77 -18.99 -22.97
N CYS A 22 12.78 -19.80 -22.62
CA CYS A 22 11.90 -19.57 -21.46
C CYS A 22 12.69 -19.52 -20.15
N ASP A 23 13.60 -20.47 -19.93
CA ASP A 23 14.49 -20.46 -18.75
C ASP A 23 15.36 -19.20 -18.71
N HIS A 24 15.86 -18.74 -19.85
CA HIS A 24 16.65 -17.52 -19.93
C HIS A 24 15.83 -16.28 -19.58
N PHE A 25 14.61 -16.16 -20.13
CA PHE A 25 13.70 -15.07 -19.86
C PHE A 25 13.28 -15.08 -18.39
N ARG A 26 12.96 -16.25 -17.82
CA ARG A 26 12.66 -16.41 -16.39
C ARG A 26 13.79 -15.88 -15.52
N ARG A 27 15.04 -16.27 -15.79
CA ARG A 27 16.21 -15.82 -14.99
C ARG A 27 16.37 -14.30 -15.03
N ILE A 28 16.21 -13.68 -16.19
CA ILE A 28 16.28 -12.21 -16.34
C ILE A 28 15.12 -11.55 -15.59
N SER A 29 13.90 -12.07 -15.74
CA SER A 29 12.71 -11.57 -15.05
C SER A 29 12.85 -11.67 -13.54
N VAL A 30 13.30 -12.81 -13.00
CA VAL A 30 13.56 -13.00 -11.57
C VAL A 30 14.63 -12.02 -11.08
N ALA A 31 15.73 -11.85 -11.81
CA ALA A 31 16.77 -10.89 -11.44
C ALA A 31 16.23 -9.45 -11.41
N TYR A 32 15.42 -9.08 -12.40
CA TYR A 32 14.77 -7.77 -12.48
C TYR A 32 13.77 -7.56 -11.34
N LEU A 33 12.91 -8.55 -11.06
CA LEU A 33 11.94 -8.53 -9.97
C LEU A 33 12.61 -8.48 -8.60
N ARG A 34 13.69 -9.24 -8.37
CA ARG A 34 14.49 -9.17 -7.12
C ARG A 34 15.14 -7.81 -6.96
N THR A 35 15.66 -7.23 -8.05
CA THR A 35 16.20 -5.86 -8.02
C THR A 35 15.11 -4.85 -7.68
N LYS A 36 13.88 -5.02 -8.18
CA LYS A 36 12.73 -4.17 -7.81
C LYS A 36 12.25 -4.41 -6.37
N ALA A 37 12.23 -5.65 -5.90
CA ALA A 37 11.81 -6.00 -4.55
C ALA A 37 12.80 -5.46 -3.49
N ASN A 38 14.10 -5.56 -3.76
CA ASN A 38 15.16 -5.04 -2.90
C ASN A 38 15.21 -3.50 -2.87
N ARG A 39 14.55 -2.82 -3.82
CA ARG A 39 14.39 -1.36 -3.84
C ARG A 39 13.12 -0.89 -3.11
N ASN A 40 12.68 -1.63 -2.10
CA ASN A 40 11.54 -1.33 -1.19
C ASN A 40 10.13 -1.31 -1.80
N ASN A 41 9.85 -2.08 -2.85
CA ASN A 41 8.46 -2.22 -3.31
C ASN A 41 7.65 -3.16 -2.39
N LEU A 42 7.05 -2.61 -1.33
CA LEU A 42 6.10 -3.25 -0.37
C LEU A 42 4.97 -4.06 -1.04
N LEU A 43 4.67 -3.74 -2.29
CA LEU A 43 3.65 -4.38 -3.09
C LEU A 43 4.06 -5.74 -3.66
N LEU A 44 5.35 -5.92 -4.00
CA LEU A 44 5.85 -7.19 -4.56
C LEU A 44 5.84 -8.31 -3.52
N SER A 45 6.10 -7.97 -2.25
CA SER A 45 6.05 -8.93 -1.13
C SER A 45 4.63 -9.39 -0.78
N HIS A 46 3.60 -8.65 -1.23
CA HIS A 46 2.20 -9.00 -1.03
C HIS A 46 1.56 -9.68 -2.24
N LEU A 47 2.03 -9.42 -3.46
CA LEU A 47 1.49 -10.05 -4.65
C LEU A 47 1.79 -11.55 -4.72
N TYR A 48 2.99 -11.99 -4.33
CA TYR A 48 3.39 -13.40 -4.46
C TYR A 48 4.33 -13.87 -3.35
N LYS A 49 4.11 -15.10 -2.87
CA LYS A 49 5.03 -15.81 -1.97
C LYS A 49 6.31 -16.30 -2.67
N ASN A 50 6.27 -16.39 -4.00
CA ASN A 50 7.37 -16.88 -4.84
C ASN A 50 7.59 -15.97 -6.05
N ILE A 51 8.77 -15.36 -6.14
CA ILE A 51 9.17 -14.46 -7.24
C ILE A 51 9.33 -15.22 -8.56
N ASP A 52 9.70 -16.50 -8.53
CA ASP A 52 9.84 -17.31 -9.74
C ASP A 52 8.47 -17.54 -10.42
N ASP A 53 7.42 -17.79 -9.64
CA ASP A 53 6.06 -17.97 -10.18
C ASP A 53 5.55 -16.66 -10.81
N LEU A 54 5.78 -15.52 -10.13
CA LEU A 54 5.47 -14.20 -10.68
C LEU A 54 6.24 -13.90 -11.97
N ALA A 55 7.52 -14.27 -12.03
CA ALA A 55 8.34 -14.08 -13.22
C ALA A 55 7.78 -14.86 -14.41
N LEU A 56 7.32 -16.10 -14.18
CA LEU A 56 6.67 -16.94 -15.18
C LEU A 56 5.34 -16.35 -15.64
N ASP A 57 4.47 -15.94 -14.71
CA ASP A 57 3.19 -15.29 -15.02
C ASP A 57 3.36 -14.04 -15.88
N CYS A 58 4.42 -13.26 -15.63
CA CYS A 58 4.72 -12.06 -16.39
C CYS A 58 5.15 -12.33 -17.84
N ILE A 59 5.85 -13.43 -18.09
CA ILE A 59 6.40 -13.76 -19.42
C ILE A 59 5.60 -14.82 -20.17
N ALA A 60 4.61 -15.45 -19.53
CA ALA A 60 3.83 -16.56 -20.10
C ALA A 60 3.24 -16.21 -21.48
N ASP A 61 2.75 -14.98 -21.63
CA ASP A 61 2.16 -14.49 -22.88
C ASP A 61 3.14 -14.49 -24.07
N LEU A 62 4.45 -14.44 -23.82
CA LEU A 62 5.47 -14.50 -24.88
C LEU A 62 5.64 -15.91 -25.46
N PHE A 63 5.31 -16.95 -24.69
CA PHE A 63 5.54 -18.34 -25.07
C PHE A 63 4.25 -19.06 -25.53
N GLY A 64 3.07 -18.45 -25.35
CA GLY A 64 1.81 -18.90 -25.97
C GLY A 64 1.35 -20.32 -25.60
N GLN A 65 0.26 -20.78 -26.22
CA GLN A 65 -0.15 -22.19 -26.26
C GLN A 65 -0.02 -22.73 -27.70
N GLU A 66 0.02 -24.06 -27.84
CA GLU A 66 0.34 -24.77 -29.10
C GLU A 66 -0.43 -24.20 -30.32
N GLY A 67 0.31 -23.61 -31.27
CA GLY A 67 -0.21 -23.07 -32.53
C GLY A 67 0.29 -21.66 -32.86
N ASP A 68 0.46 -20.80 -31.85
CA ASP A 68 0.87 -19.38 -31.98
C ASP A 68 2.06 -19.05 -31.05
N CYS A 69 2.97 -20.02 -30.92
CA CYS A 69 4.10 -19.94 -30.01
C CYS A 69 5.09 -18.88 -30.53
N LEU A 70 5.51 -17.95 -29.66
CA LEU A 70 6.51 -16.92 -29.93
C LEU A 70 6.12 -15.83 -30.94
N SER A 71 4.86 -15.75 -31.41
CA SER A 71 4.42 -14.71 -32.37
C SER A 71 4.65 -13.28 -31.85
N GLN A 72 4.52 -13.06 -30.54
CA GLN A 72 4.86 -11.79 -29.90
C GLN A 72 6.37 -11.48 -29.90
N ILE A 73 7.22 -12.52 -29.84
CA ILE A 73 8.66 -12.36 -29.92
C ILE A 73 9.06 -12.07 -31.37
N GLU A 74 8.53 -12.84 -32.33
CA GLU A 74 8.74 -12.65 -33.76
C GLU A 74 8.29 -11.27 -34.23
N GLY A 75 7.11 -10.81 -33.80
CA GLY A 75 6.62 -9.46 -34.10
C GLY A 75 7.44 -8.33 -33.47
N TYR A 76 8.28 -8.63 -32.48
CA TYR A 76 9.20 -7.66 -31.86
C TYR A 76 10.61 -7.71 -32.45
N LEU A 77 11.06 -8.90 -32.86
CA LEU A 77 12.37 -9.16 -33.40
C LEU A 77 12.33 -10.42 -34.29
N ASP A 78 12.22 -10.22 -35.60
CA ASP A 78 12.13 -11.31 -36.58
C ASP A 78 13.50 -11.91 -36.94
N ASP A 79 13.50 -13.09 -37.57
CA ASP A 79 14.72 -13.81 -37.97
C ASP A 79 15.67 -12.95 -38.83
N THR A 80 15.12 -12.12 -39.71
CA THR A 80 15.92 -11.29 -40.63
C THR A 80 16.60 -10.13 -39.91
N GLU A 81 15.97 -9.58 -38.87
CA GLU A 81 16.58 -8.59 -37.99
C GLU A 81 17.63 -9.24 -37.08
N ILE A 82 17.34 -10.41 -36.52
CA ILE A 82 18.25 -11.13 -35.63
C ILE A 82 19.58 -11.42 -36.35
N GLU A 83 19.52 -11.93 -37.58
CA GLU A 83 20.71 -12.25 -38.37
C GLU A 83 21.64 -11.05 -38.57
N LYS A 84 21.06 -9.86 -38.83
CA LYS A 84 21.80 -8.61 -39.08
C LYS A 84 22.44 -8.01 -37.83
N LEU A 85 21.85 -8.26 -36.65
CA LEU A 85 22.30 -7.68 -35.40
C LEU A 85 23.46 -8.46 -34.77
N LYS A 86 24.32 -7.76 -34.04
CA LYS A 86 25.32 -8.40 -33.17
C LYS A 86 24.62 -9.04 -31.97
N GLU A 87 25.22 -10.08 -31.41
CA GLU A 87 24.70 -10.77 -30.21
C GLU A 87 24.37 -9.80 -29.06
N SER A 88 25.23 -8.83 -28.80
CA SER A 88 25.04 -7.84 -27.74
C SER A 88 23.82 -6.95 -27.97
N GLU A 89 23.49 -6.66 -29.23
CA GLU A 89 22.34 -5.86 -29.63
C GLU A 89 21.05 -6.68 -29.48
N VAL A 90 21.07 -7.95 -29.92
CA VAL A 90 19.98 -8.91 -29.69
C VAL A 90 19.69 -9.05 -28.20
N ALA A 91 20.73 -9.29 -27.38
CA ALA A 91 20.58 -9.39 -25.93
C ALA A 91 19.99 -8.13 -25.29
N THR A 92 20.34 -6.94 -25.81
CA THR A 92 19.82 -5.67 -25.32
C THR A 92 18.33 -5.50 -25.67
N LYS A 93 17.94 -5.82 -26.92
CA LYS A 93 16.55 -5.81 -27.35
C LYS A 93 15.70 -6.81 -26.56
N LEU A 94 16.20 -8.04 -26.36
CA LEU A 94 15.52 -9.06 -25.56
C LEU A 94 15.29 -8.61 -24.11
N ARG A 95 16.31 -8.02 -23.46
CA ARG A 95 16.12 -7.47 -22.10
C ARG A 95 15.03 -6.40 -22.05
N ARG A 96 14.95 -5.52 -23.05
CA ARG A 96 13.90 -4.49 -23.13
C ARG A 96 12.51 -5.11 -23.24
N LEU A 97 12.35 -6.11 -24.11
CA LEU A 97 11.10 -6.87 -24.23
C LEU A 97 10.71 -7.52 -22.90
N ILE A 98 11.65 -8.22 -22.26
CA ILE A 98 11.43 -8.90 -20.98
C ILE A 98 11.00 -7.88 -19.91
N PHE A 99 11.69 -6.76 -19.77
CA PHE A 99 11.35 -5.74 -18.78
C PHE A 99 9.98 -5.11 -19.04
N SER A 100 9.65 -4.86 -20.30
CA SER A 100 8.31 -4.38 -20.69
C SER A 100 7.22 -5.36 -20.26
N LYS A 101 7.38 -6.66 -20.56
CA LYS A 101 6.41 -7.70 -20.16
C LYS A 101 6.32 -7.90 -18.66
N VAL A 102 7.44 -7.87 -17.95
CA VAL A 102 7.44 -7.92 -16.48
C VAL A 102 6.69 -6.73 -15.89
N ASN A 103 6.91 -5.52 -16.41
CA ASN A 103 6.17 -4.35 -15.95
C ASN A 103 4.66 -4.47 -16.26
N GLU A 104 4.27 -4.90 -17.46
CA GLU A 104 2.86 -5.17 -17.81
C GLU A 104 2.22 -6.21 -16.88
N GLY A 105 2.89 -7.33 -16.63
CA GLY A 105 2.43 -8.38 -15.73
C GLY A 105 2.26 -7.88 -14.29
N LEU A 106 3.19 -7.07 -13.80
CA LEU A 106 3.04 -6.40 -12.51
C LEU A 106 1.82 -5.48 -12.47
N TYR A 107 1.61 -4.65 -13.50
CA TYR A 107 0.41 -3.81 -13.58
C TYR A 107 -0.89 -4.61 -13.63
N ARG A 108 -0.91 -5.72 -14.37
CA ARG A 108 -2.05 -6.64 -14.43
C ARG A 108 -2.34 -7.26 -13.07
N ASN A 109 -1.31 -7.71 -12.36
CA ASN A 109 -1.44 -8.28 -11.02
C ASN A 109 -1.88 -7.23 -9.98
N TYR A 110 -1.37 -6.00 -10.06
CA TYR A 110 -1.88 -4.89 -9.25
C TYR A 110 -3.34 -4.56 -9.55
N ARG A 111 -3.79 -4.68 -10.81
CA ARG A 111 -5.17 -4.44 -11.22
C ARG A 111 -6.14 -5.47 -10.68
N ASN A 112 -5.74 -6.73 -10.65
CA ASN A 112 -6.57 -7.80 -10.13
C ASN A 112 -6.64 -7.77 -8.61
N PHE A 113 -5.54 -7.38 -7.95
CA PHE A 113 -5.46 -7.33 -6.49
C PHE A 113 -6.05 -6.03 -5.90
N ASP A 114 -5.89 -4.90 -6.59
CA ASP A 114 -6.34 -3.59 -6.11
C ASP A 114 -6.79 -2.67 -7.27
N PRO A 115 -8.11 -2.66 -7.57
CA PRO A 115 -8.68 -1.75 -8.56
C PRO A 115 -8.50 -0.26 -8.22
N SER A 116 -8.42 0.09 -6.93
CA SER A 116 -8.28 1.48 -6.49
C SER A 116 -6.87 2.01 -6.78
N LEU A 117 -5.84 1.23 -6.44
CA LEU A 117 -4.44 1.52 -6.76
C LEU A 117 -4.23 1.66 -8.27
N SER A 118 -4.85 0.78 -9.05
CA SER A 118 -4.75 0.82 -10.51
C SER A 118 -5.35 2.08 -11.12
N LYS A 119 -6.44 2.59 -10.54
CA LYS A 119 -7.02 3.88 -10.94
C LYS A 119 -6.07 5.04 -10.61
N ILE A 120 -5.44 5.01 -9.43
CA ILE A 120 -4.46 6.03 -9.01
C ILE A 120 -3.25 6.04 -9.95
N ILE A 121 -2.64 4.88 -10.20
CA ILE A 121 -1.50 4.71 -11.11
C ILE A 121 -1.83 5.23 -12.52
N ARG A 122 -3.00 4.86 -13.06
CA ARG A 122 -3.45 5.31 -14.39
C ARG A 122 -3.60 6.82 -14.45
N ASN A 123 -4.22 7.42 -13.42
CA ASN A 123 -4.41 8.86 -13.37
C ASN A 123 -3.06 9.60 -13.27
N LEU A 124 -2.12 9.09 -12.47
CA LEU A 124 -0.78 9.66 -12.34
C LEU A 124 -0.03 9.64 -13.68
N LYS A 125 -0.02 8.49 -14.37
CA LYS A 125 0.59 8.39 -15.70
C LYS A 125 0.01 9.41 -16.67
N ARG A 126 -1.33 9.47 -16.77
CA ARG A 126 -2.01 10.43 -17.64
C ARG A 126 -1.64 11.88 -17.30
N THR A 127 -1.61 12.24 -16.02
CA THR A 127 -1.19 13.58 -15.58
C THR A 127 0.24 13.93 -16.00
N LEU A 128 1.16 12.98 -15.93
CA LEU A 128 2.56 13.14 -16.32
C LEU A 128 2.72 13.19 -17.85
N ASP A 129 2.03 12.30 -18.58
CA ASP A 129 2.07 12.24 -20.05
C ASP A 129 1.46 13.49 -20.70
N GLU A 130 0.40 14.04 -20.11
CA GLU A 130 -0.24 15.29 -20.55
C GLU A 130 0.55 16.55 -20.15
N GLY A 131 1.66 16.41 -19.41
CA GLY A 131 2.51 17.53 -19.01
C GLY A 131 1.82 18.53 -18.08
N LYS A 132 0.85 18.07 -17.27
CA LYS A 132 0.04 18.95 -16.40
C LYS A 132 0.82 19.57 -15.23
N VAL A 133 1.98 19.01 -14.90
CA VAL A 133 2.90 19.55 -13.89
C VAL A 133 4.24 19.84 -14.57
N GLU A 134 4.66 21.10 -14.51
CA GLU A 134 5.88 21.56 -15.18
C GLU A 134 7.12 20.83 -14.64
N GLY A 135 7.95 20.32 -15.56
CA GLY A 135 9.19 19.62 -15.23
C GLY A 135 9.03 18.21 -14.68
N ALA A 136 7.81 17.69 -14.55
CA ALA A 136 7.54 16.32 -14.14
C ALA A 136 7.44 15.40 -15.37
N ARG A 137 8.16 14.28 -15.37
CA ARG A 137 8.14 13.31 -16.47
C ARG A 137 8.07 11.88 -15.93
N TYR A 138 7.39 10.99 -16.64
CA TYR A 138 7.40 9.56 -16.35
C TYR A 138 8.39 8.84 -17.27
N ASP A 139 9.35 8.10 -16.69
CA ASP A 139 10.22 7.21 -17.46
C ASP A 139 9.66 5.79 -17.46
N SER A 140 9.21 5.34 -18.63
CA SER A 140 8.64 4.00 -18.82
C SER A 140 9.65 2.85 -18.66
N ASN A 141 10.96 3.12 -18.77
CA ASN A 141 12.01 2.11 -18.64
C ASN A 141 12.31 1.79 -17.17
N THR A 142 12.35 2.83 -16.33
CA THR A 142 12.65 2.71 -14.90
C THR A 142 11.36 2.53 -14.07
N GLY A 143 10.26 3.15 -14.52
CA GLY A 143 9.02 3.25 -13.76
C GLY A 143 9.01 4.42 -12.77
N ASP A 144 9.92 5.38 -12.95
CA ASP A 144 10.11 6.51 -12.05
C ASP A 144 9.46 7.79 -12.59
N ILE A 145 9.04 8.64 -11.66
CA ILE A 145 8.67 10.04 -11.88
C ILE A 145 9.94 10.85 -11.67
N GLU A 146 10.35 11.62 -12.66
CA GLU A 146 11.54 12.45 -12.65
C GLU A 146 11.16 13.92 -12.70
N PHE A 147 11.80 14.73 -11.86
CA PHE A 147 11.72 16.18 -11.91
C PHE A 147 13.04 16.75 -12.43
N GLU A 148 12.96 17.70 -13.35
CA GLU A 148 14.12 18.38 -13.95
C GLU A 148 14.91 19.18 -12.91
N GLU A 149 15.82 18.51 -12.20
CA GLU A 149 16.92 19.13 -11.48
C GLU A 149 18.25 18.52 -11.92
N LYS A 150 19.14 19.39 -12.38
CA LYS A 150 20.52 19.04 -12.74
C LYS A 150 21.37 19.05 -11.49
N ASP A 151 21.41 17.96 -10.73
CA ASP A 151 22.49 17.79 -9.77
C ASP A 151 22.84 16.33 -9.46
N LYS A 152 24.04 16.17 -8.86
CA LYS A 152 24.77 14.92 -8.59
C LYS A 152 23.87 13.73 -8.19
N PRO A 153 24.28 12.47 -8.50
CA PRO A 153 23.54 11.29 -8.06
C PRO A 153 23.41 11.25 -6.54
N ARG A 154 22.19 11.51 -6.04
CA ARG A 154 21.79 11.41 -4.64
C ARG A 154 20.99 10.12 -4.43
N ALA A 155 20.86 9.70 -3.17
CA ALA A 155 20.02 8.57 -2.82
C ALA A 155 18.54 8.90 -3.01
N ASN A 156 17.73 7.89 -3.33
CA ASN A 156 16.27 8.04 -3.35
C ASN A 156 15.75 8.33 -1.94
N MET A 157 14.70 9.14 -1.85
CA MET A 157 14.00 9.38 -0.58
C MET A 157 13.42 8.06 -0.05
N PRO A 158 13.67 7.71 1.23
CA PRO A 158 12.99 6.59 1.89
C PRO A 158 11.46 6.76 1.84
N GLU A 159 10.74 5.67 1.61
CA GLU A 159 9.27 5.71 1.49
C GLU A 159 8.60 6.22 2.76
N GLU A 160 9.19 5.93 3.93
CA GLU A 160 8.69 6.36 5.23
C GLU A 160 8.76 7.88 5.38
N ILE A 161 9.84 8.50 4.89
CA ILE A 161 10.01 9.96 4.90
C ILE A 161 9.01 10.60 3.94
N LEU A 162 8.89 10.04 2.74
CA LEU A 162 7.91 10.50 1.77
C LEU A 162 6.47 10.38 2.29
N GLU A 163 6.14 9.29 2.97
CA GLU A 163 4.83 9.04 3.58
C GLU A 163 4.51 10.07 4.68
N ILE A 164 5.47 10.37 5.56
CA ILE A 164 5.33 11.41 6.59
C ILE A 164 5.07 12.79 5.95
N LYS A 165 5.90 13.17 4.97
CA LYS A 165 5.82 14.48 4.31
C LYS A 165 4.50 14.63 3.53
N LEU A 166 4.14 13.62 2.74
CA LEU A 166 2.91 13.62 1.97
C LEU A 166 1.67 13.64 2.87
N SER A 167 1.69 12.93 3.99
CA SER A 167 0.60 12.95 4.96
C SER A 167 0.39 14.33 5.57
N SER A 168 1.46 15.10 5.78
CA SER A 168 1.36 16.50 6.25
C SER A 168 0.82 17.46 5.18
N ALA A 169 1.07 17.17 3.90
CA ALA A 169 0.58 17.96 2.76
C ALA A 169 -0.83 17.54 2.28
N LEU A 170 -1.41 16.50 2.87
CA LEU A 170 -2.61 15.83 2.35
C LEU A 170 -3.85 16.73 2.24
N SER A 171 -3.96 17.75 3.08
CA SER A 171 -5.04 18.75 3.04
C SER A 171 -5.01 19.61 1.78
N ARG A 172 -3.85 19.73 1.12
CA ARG A 172 -3.67 20.47 -0.14
C ARG A 172 -3.93 19.62 -1.38
N ILE A 173 -4.02 18.30 -1.21
CA ILE A 173 -4.18 17.35 -2.31
C ILE A 173 -5.67 17.09 -2.54
N SER A 174 -6.24 17.74 -3.55
CA SER A 174 -7.64 17.53 -3.95
C SER A 174 -7.75 16.61 -5.17
N ASN A 175 -6.73 16.62 -6.04
CA ASN A 175 -6.70 15.84 -7.27
C ASN A 175 -5.29 15.32 -7.59
N THR A 176 -5.16 14.57 -8.69
CA THR A 176 -3.88 13.96 -9.10
C THR A 176 -2.82 14.98 -9.52
N VAL A 177 -3.20 16.14 -10.06
CA VAL A 177 -2.25 17.23 -10.38
C VAL A 177 -1.66 17.79 -9.10
N ASP A 178 -2.50 18.09 -8.11
CA ASP A 178 -2.05 18.56 -6.79
C ASP A 178 -1.10 17.55 -6.14
N ALA A 179 -1.40 16.25 -6.26
CA ALA A 179 -0.54 15.20 -5.72
C ALA A 179 0.87 15.24 -6.33
N VAL A 180 0.97 15.34 -7.66
CA VAL A 180 2.27 15.42 -8.36
C VAL A 180 2.97 16.74 -8.05
N GLN A 181 2.22 17.83 -7.88
CA GLN A 181 2.78 19.13 -7.49
C GLN A 181 3.33 19.11 -6.06
N GLU A 182 2.63 18.50 -5.11
CA GLU A 182 3.14 18.34 -3.74
C GLU A 182 4.34 17.40 -3.69
N LEU A 183 4.37 16.35 -4.50
CA LEU A 183 5.57 15.52 -4.66
C LEU A 183 6.77 16.35 -5.14
N LYS A 184 6.56 17.22 -6.14
CA LYS A 184 7.59 18.15 -6.61
C LYS A 184 8.09 19.06 -5.48
N ASN A 185 7.17 19.65 -4.73
CA ASN A 185 7.51 20.56 -3.62
C ASN A 185 8.34 19.84 -2.55
N ILE A 186 7.93 18.64 -2.15
CA ILE A 186 8.64 17.81 -1.16
C ILE A 186 10.07 17.52 -1.62
N LEU A 187 10.25 17.14 -2.90
CA LEU A 187 11.58 16.84 -3.42
C LEU A 187 12.48 18.08 -3.55
N ILE A 188 11.90 19.25 -3.82
CA ILE A 188 12.64 20.54 -3.87
C ILE A 188 13.08 20.97 -2.46
N GLU A 189 12.21 20.77 -1.46
CA GLU A 189 12.52 21.07 -0.05
C GLU A 189 13.61 20.14 0.48
N GLU A 190 13.52 18.85 0.15
CA GLU A 190 14.42 17.80 0.63
C GLU A 190 15.63 17.61 -0.30
N ARG A 191 16.47 18.64 -0.40
CA ARG A 191 17.64 18.69 -1.30
C ARG A 191 18.69 17.60 -1.06
N GLU A 192 18.59 16.81 0.01
CA GLU A 192 19.50 15.69 0.27
C GLU A 192 19.18 14.44 -0.57
N TYR A 193 17.96 14.33 -1.13
CA TYR A 193 17.52 13.19 -1.94
C TYR A 193 17.53 13.48 -3.44
N SER A 194 17.40 12.41 -4.24
CA SER A 194 17.22 12.51 -5.69
C SER A 194 15.86 13.08 -6.06
N SER A 195 15.79 13.82 -7.18
CA SER A 195 14.54 14.32 -7.78
C SER A 195 13.72 13.23 -8.50
N LYS A 196 13.87 11.97 -8.09
CA LYS A 196 13.24 10.80 -8.71
C LYS A 196 12.53 9.96 -7.66
N VAL A 197 11.32 9.51 -7.97
CA VAL A 197 10.51 8.64 -7.11
C VAL A 197 9.76 7.62 -7.95
N SER A 198 9.67 6.37 -7.48
CA SER A 198 8.89 5.36 -8.19
C SER A 198 7.41 5.73 -8.25
N LEU A 199 6.82 5.68 -9.45
CA LEU A 199 5.40 5.98 -9.64
C LEU A 199 4.50 5.03 -8.83
N VAL A 200 4.93 3.77 -8.70
CA VAL A 200 4.19 2.75 -7.96
C VAL A 200 4.25 3.03 -6.46
N SER A 201 5.44 3.26 -5.90
CA SER A 201 5.60 3.62 -4.49
C SER A 201 4.80 4.87 -4.13
N PHE A 202 4.86 5.91 -4.97
CA PHE A 202 4.08 7.12 -4.77
C PHE A 202 2.57 6.85 -4.79
N ALA A 203 2.08 6.03 -5.73
CA ALA A 203 0.67 5.65 -5.78
C ALA A 203 0.22 4.87 -4.53
N VAL A 204 1.08 4.01 -3.98
CA VAL A 204 0.80 3.28 -2.73
C VAL A 204 0.69 4.23 -1.56
N ILE A 205 1.65 5.15 -1.41
CA ILE A 205 1.66 6.14 -0.33
C ILE A 205 0.41 7.02 -0.45
N LEU A 206 0.08 7.53 -1.65
CA LEU A 206 -1.16 8.27 -1.87
C LEU A 206 -2.40 7.46 -1.46
N ARG A 207 -2.49 6.19 -1.85
CA ARG A 207 -3.62 5.32 -1.48
C ARG A 207 -3.74 5.20 0.05
N LYS A 208 -2.63 4.96 0.75
CA LYS A 208 -2.60 4.89 2.22
C LYS A 208 -3.02 6.22 2.84
N SER A 209 -2.45 7.33 2.39
CA SER A 209 -2.78 8.66 2.90
C SER A 209 -4.25 9.01 2.66
N PHE A 210 -4.81 8.76 1.48
CA PHE A 210 -6.23 9.01 1.21
C PHE A 210 -7.17 8.09 2.00
N ALA A 211 -6.82 6.82 2.20
CA ALA A 211 -7.58 5.93 3.07
C ALA A 211 -7.59 6.47 4.51
N TYR A 212 -6.44 6.94 5.01
CA TYR A 212 -6.34 7.61 6.30
C TYR A 212 -7.18 8.90 6.35
N ARG A 213 -7.19 9.70 5.28
CA ARG A 213 -8.05 10.90 5.20
C ARG A 213 -9.53 10.56 5.25
N LEU A 214 -9.96 9.52 4.55
CA LEU A 214 -11.36 9.07 4.60
C LEU A 214 -11.71 8.55 5.99
N GLU A 215 -10.82 7.81 6.65
CA GLU A 215 -11.01 7.40 8.05
C GLU A 215 -11.07 8.61 9.00
N MET A 216 -10.30 9.67 8.76
CA MET A 216 -10.35 10.91 9.55
C MET A 216 -11.59 11.76 9.23
N GLU A 217 -11.97 11.92 7.97
CA GLU A 217 -13.18 12.62 7.54
C GLU A 217 -14.46 11.89 7.99
N GLU A 218 -14.45 10.55 8.02
CA GLU A 218 -15.51 9.76 8.63
C GLU A 218 -15.54 9.94 10.14
N LYS A 219 -14.38 10.02 10.82
CA LYS A 219 -14.31 10.37 12.25
C LYS A 219 -14.83 11.79 12.51
N ASP A 220 -14.54 12.76 11.66
CA ASP A 220 -14.99 14.16 11.78
C ASP A 220 -16.48 14.33 11.45
N LYS A 221 -16.99 13.62 10.43
CA LYS A 221 -18.43 13.58 10.13
C LYS A 221 -19.22 12.88 11.23
N LEU A 222 -18.66 11.82 11.81
CA LEU A 222 -19.25 11.17 12.97
C LEU A 222 -19.20 12.11 14.18
N GLY A 223 -18.11 12.86 14.38
CA GLY A 223 -18.03 13.91 15.40
C GLY A 223 -19.11 14.99 15.27
N ASN A 224 -19.44 15.40 14.04
CA ASN A 224 -20.54 16.33 13.77
C ASN A 224 -21.94 15.71 13.99
N SER A 225 -22.14 14.44 13.64
CA SER A 225 -23.40 13.71 13.92
C SER A 225 -23.61 13.46 15.42
N MET A 226 -22.52 13.37 16.17
CA MET A 226 -22.49 13.18 17.63
C MET A 226 -22.85 14.44 18.43
N SER A 227 -22.91 15.62 17.80
CA SER A 227 -23.41 16.85 18.42
C SER A 227 -24.91 16.81 18.75
N LEU A 228 -25.64 15.80 18.23
CA LEU A 228 -27.07 15.60 18.46
C LEU A 228 -27.38 14.81 19.75
N TYR A 229 -26.42 14.02 20.27
CA TYR A 229 -26.61 13.23 21.49
C TYR A 229 -26.16 14.01 22.73
N LYS A 230 -26.92 13.95 23.81
CA LYS A 230 -26.47 14.52 25.09
C LYS A 230 -25.31 13.68 25.61
N GLU A 231 -24.30 14.31 26.21
CA GLU A 231 -23.14 13.65 26.84
C GLU A 231 -23.51 12.43 27.72
N ARG A 232 -24.64 12.51 28.42
CA ARG A 232 -25.19 11.40 29.24
C ARG A 232 -25.60 10.17 28.43
N GLU A 233 -26.12 10.34 27.23
CA GLU A 233 -26.53 9.25 26.33
C GLU A 233 -25.29 8.54 25.78
N LEU A 234 -24.27 9.29 25.38
CA LEU A 234 -22.98 8.75 24.93
C LEU A 234 -22.28 7.93 26.02
N HIS A 235 -22.27 8.43 27.26
CA HIS A 235 -21.78 7.66 28.40
C HIS A 235 -22.55 6.35 28.60
N THR A 236 -23.86 6.36 28.35
CA THR A 236 -24.72 5.17 28.47
C THR A 236 -24.41 4.17 27.35
N PHE A 237 -24.27 4.62 26.11
CA PHE A 237 -23.88 3.76 24.99
C PHE A 237 -22.52 3.11 25.19
N ILE A 238 -21.51 3.87 25.62
CA ILE A 238 -20.17 3.33 25.93
C ILE A 238 -20.28 2.26 27.01
N LYS A 239 -21.00 2.53 28.11
CA LYS A 239 -21.17 1.58 29.22
C LYS A 239 -21.84 0.28 28.74
N ASN A 240 -22.87 0.37 27.91
CA ASN A 240 -23.59 -0.79 27.40
C ASN A 240 -22.75 -1.60 26.41
N CYS A 241 -21.96 -0.95 25.56
CA CYS A 241 -21.04 -1.63 24.64
C CYS A 241 -19.95 -2.40 25.40
N ILE A 242 -19.37 -1.78 26.43
CA ILE A 242 -18.39 -2.44 27.31
C ILE A 242 -19.03 -3.64 28.01
N ALA A 243 -20.23 -3.49 28.58
CA ALA A 243 -20.92 -4.60 29.27
C ALA A 243 -21.20 -5.78 28.34
N THR A 244 -21.55 -5.49 27.08
CA THR A 244 -21.82 -6.51 26.06
C THR A 244 -20.56 -7.24 25.64
N GLU A 245 -19.48 -6.51 25.35
CA GLU A 245 -18.19 -7.08 24.94
C GLU A 245 -17.45 -7.78 26.09
N ARG A 246 -17.74 -7.40 27.35
CA ARG A 246 -17.11 -7.95 28.55
C ARG A 246 -17.17 -9.48 28.57
N VAL A 247 -18.29 -10.08 28.19
CA VAL A 247 -18.46 -11.55 28.22
C VAL A 247 -17.46 -12.23 27.27
N GLN A 248 -17.35 -11.74 26.04
CA GLN A 248 -16.44 -12.30 25.04
C GLN A 248 -14.98 -12.02 25.36
N LEU A 249 -14.65 -10.82 25.82
CA LEU A 249 -13.29 -10.44 26.19
C LEU A 249 -12.82 -11.19 27.45
N PHE A 250 -13.69 -11.42 28.43
CA PHE A 250 -13.35 -12.18 29.64
C PHE A 250 -12.98 -13.62 29.28
N GLN A 251 -13.76 -14.28 28.41
CA GLN A 251 -13.42 -15.62 27.91
C GLN A 251 -12.09 -15.64 27.15
N THR A 252 -11.85 -14.64 26.32
CA THR A 252 -10.67 -14.57 25.44
C THR A 252 -9.36 -14.32 26.19
N TYR A 253 -9.42 -13.61 27.32
CA TYR A 253 -8.22 -13.12 28.02
C TYR A 253 -8.08 -13.61 29.47
N VAL A 254 -9.18 -13.71 30.22
CA VAL A 254 -9.14 -14.16 31.62
C VAL A 254 -9.26 -15.68 31.70
N SER A 255 -10.25 -16.27 31.03
CA SER A 255 -10.41 -17.74 31.03
C SER A 255 -9.25 -18.46 30.34
N SER A 256 -8.56 -17.81 29.40
CA SER A 256 -7.35 -18.33 28.77
C SER A 256 -6.06 -18.08 29.58
N GLY A 257 -6.16 -17.52 30.78
CA GLY A 257 -5.02 -17.24 31.67
C GLY A 257 -4.05 -16.15 31.20
N LYS A 258 -4.40 -15.35 30.17
CA LYS A 258 -3.51 -14.30 29.63
C LYS A 258 -3.47 -13.06 30.51
N ILE A 259 -4.56 -12.78 31.23
CA ILE A 259 -4.71 -11.62 32.10
C ILE A 259 -5.44 -12.06 33.37
N ASN A 260 -5.03 -11.55 34.53
CA ASN A 260 -5.79 -11.77 35.76
C ASN A 260 -7.06 -10.90 35.77
N GLU A 261 -8.08 -11.35 36.51
CA GLU A 261 -9.38 -10.66 36.56
C GLU A 261 -9.29 -9.20 37.03
N LYS A 262 -8.42 -8.91 38.02
CA LYS A 262 -8.24 -7.54 38.53
C LYS A 262 -7.66 -6.58 37.48
N HIS A 263 -6.71 -7.04 36.67
CA HIS A 263 -6.12 -6.27 35.57
C HIS A 263 -7.12 -6.10 34.43
N PHE A 264 -7.91 -7.14 34.15
CA PHE A 264 -8.96 -7.07 33.13
C PHE A 264 -9.99 -5.97 33.44
N GLU A 265 -10.48 -5.88 34.68
CA GLU A 265 -11.41 -4.82 35.07
C GLU A 265 -10.80 -3.42 34.93
N LYS A 266 -9.52 -3.26 35.32
CA LYS A 266 -8.79 -2.01 35.09
C LYS A 266 -8.65 -1.70 33.60
N TYR A 267 -8.43 -2.69 32.73
CA TYR A 267 -8.34 -2.47 31.29
C TYR A 267 -9.65 -1.97 30.70
N LEU A 268 -10.79 -2.47 31.18
CA LEU A 268 -12.09 -1.96 30.75
C LEU A 268 -12.30 -0.50 31.17
N LEU A 269 -11.77 -0.09 32.33
CA LEU A 269 -11.77 1.31 32.76
C LEU A 269 -10.87 2.18 31.87
N VAL A 270 -9.66 1.72 31.55
CA VAL A 270 -8.76 2.40 30.59
C VAL A 270 -9.45 2.59 29.24
N VAL A 271 -10.05 1.52 28.70
CA VAL A 271 -10.77 1.58 27.41
C VAL A 271 -11.97 2.52 27.48
N LYS A 272 -12.71 2.52 28.59
CA LYS A 272 -13.81 3.46 28.80
C LYS A 272 -13.31 4.91 28.71
N ASP A 273 -12.22 5.24 29.39
CA ASP A 273 -11.69 6.61 29.42
C ASP A 273 -11.13 7.04 28.06
N ILE A 274 -10.48 6.13 27.33
CA ILE A 274 -10.08 6.33 25.93
C ILE A 274 -11.31 6.69 25.08
N LEU A 275 -12.40 5.92 25.18
CA LEU A 275 -13.61 6.17 24.40
C LEU A 275 -14.31 7.47 24.84
N VAL A 276 -14.28 7.83 26.12
CA VAL A 276 -14.81 9.12 26.58
C VAL A 276 -13.97 10.28 26.05
N ALA A 277 -12.65 10.15 26.03
CA ALA A 277 -11.76 11.16 25.44
C ALA A 277 -11.99 11.32 23.93
N ASP A 278 -12.11 10.19 23.22
CA ASP A 278 -12.36 10.11 21.78
C ASP A 278 -13.72 10.69 21.37
N PHE A 279 -14.80 10.37 22.12
CA PHE A 279 -16.18 10.60 21.67
C PHE A 279 -16.93 11.71 22.42
N ILE A 280 -16.48 12.11 23.61
CA ILE A 280 -17.18 13.11 24.45
C ILE A 280 -16.32 14.36 24.61
N LYS A 281 -15.11 14.22 25.15
CA LYS A 281 -14.28 15.37 25.51
C LYS A 281 -13.55 16.01 24.34
N HIS A 282 -13.46 15.32 23.19
CA HIS A 282 -12.74 15.78 22.00
C HIS A 282 -11.34 16.31 22.37
N SER A 283 -10.61 15.56 23.22
CA SER A 283 -9.29 15.97 23.70
C SER A 283 -8.21 15.29 22.83
N PRO A 284 -7.65 15.96 21.81
CA PRO A 284 -6.71 15.35 20.85
C PRO A 284 -5.31 15.10 21.43
N ARG A 285 -5.12 15.19 22.75
CA ARG A 285 -3.79 15.29 23.38
C ARG A 285 -3.42 14.14 24.31
N GLU A 286 -4.30 13.21 24.57
CA GLU A 286 -4.00 12.06 25.45
C GLU A 286 -3.89 10.81 24.59
N GLY A 287 -2.69 10.22 24.53
CA GLY A 287 -2.48 8.93 23.92
C GLY A 287 -3.04 7.80 24.81
N TYR A 288 -3.00 6.57 24.28
CA TYR A 288 -3.51 5.41 25.03
C TYR A 288 -2.70 5.13 26.31
N PHE A 289 -1.42 5.56 26.35
CA PHE A 289 -0.57 5.37 27.51
C PHE A 289 -1.02 6.26 28.67
N GLU A 290 -1.38 7.51 28.41
CA GLU A 290 -1.77 8.49 29.41
C GLU A 290 -3.05 8.03 30.15
N HIS A 291 -4.00 7.44 29.42
CA HIS A 291 -5.17 6.79 30.02
C HIS A 291 -4.81 5.51 30.79
N PHE A 292 -3.80 4.77 30.34
CA PHE A 292 -3.34 3.53 30.98
C PHE A 292 -2.59 3.79 32.29
N GLU A 293 -1.67 4.75 32.29
CA GLU A 293 -0.83 5.15 33.43
C GLU A 293 -1.66 5.55 34.63
N PHE A 294 -2.81 6.20 34.41
CA PHE A 294 -3.74 6.56 35.50
C PHE A 294 -4.16 5.34 36.35
N TYR A 295 -4.34 4.17 35.74
CA TYR A 295 -4.76 2.94 36.42
C TYR A 295 -3.60 2.00 36.79
N PHE A 296 -2.42 2.25 36.20
CA PHE A 296 -1.18 1.49 36.38
C PHE A 296 0.04 2.43 36.50
N PRO A 297 0.09 3.30 37.53
CA PRO A 297 1.17 4.27 37.69
C PRO A 297 2.54 3.60 37.94
N GLU A 298 2.54 2.32 38.32
CA GLU A 298 3.73 1.51 38.51
C GLU A 298 4.35 0.99 37.20
N ILE A 299 3.68 1.15 36.06
CA ILE A 299 4.13 0.62 34.77
C ILE A 299 4.75 1.73 33.93
N SER A 300 6.02 1.55 33.54
CA SER A 300 6.69 2.47 32.62
C SER A 300 6.14 2.41 31.20
N TYR A 301 6.34 3.48 30.43
CA TYR A 301 5.97 3.54 29.02
C TYR A 301 6.55 2.40 28.17
N GLU A 302 7.81 2.04 28.40
CA GLU A 302 8.50 0.97 27.67
C GLU A 302 7.82 -0.37 27.91
N ARG A 303 7.49 -0.66 29.17
CA ARG A 303 6.80 -1.89 29.54
C ARG A 303 5.37 -1.91 29.01
N TYR A 304 4.67 -0.77 29.05
CA TYR A 304 3.37 -0.59 28.38
C TYR A 304 3.45 -0.95 26.89
N ARG A 305 4.44 -0.40 26.17
CA ARG A 305 4.62 -0.61 24.73
C ARG A 305 4.82 -2.08 24.37
N ASP A 306 5.61 -2.80 25.16
CA ASP A 306 6.01 -4.18 24.84
C ASP A 306 4.96 -5.21 25.30
N GLU A 307 4.39 -5.04 26.49
CA GLU A 307 3.53 -6.06 27.12
C GLU A 307 2.02 -5.75 26.97
N TYR A 308 1.62 -4.48 27.06
CA TYR A 308 0.22 -4.12 27.34
C TYR A 308 -0.51 -3.49 26.16
N ARG A 309 0.21 -2.73 25.32
CA ARG A 309 -0.32 -1.93 24.21
C ARG A 309 -1.22 -2.74 23.28
N LYS A 310 -0.75 -3.90 22.83
CA LYS A 310 -1.47 -4.75 21.87
C LYS A 310 -2.85 -5.18 22.39
N ILE A 311 -2.96 -5.46 23.69
CA ILE A 311 -4.20 -5.91 24.31
C ILE A 311 -5.16 -4.73 24.47
N ILE A 312 -4.68 -3.60 24.98
CA ILE A 312 -5.49 -2.39 25.18
C ILE A 312 -6.01 -1.87 23.83
N GLU A 313 -5.15 -1.76 22.81
CA GLU A 313 -5.54 -1.33 21.47
C GLU A 313 -6.57 -2.27 20.85
N TYR A 314 -6.43 -3.58 21.05
CA TYR A 314 -7.39 -4.55 20.54
C TYR A 314 -8.76 -4.41 21.22
N MET A 315 -8.80 -4.31 22.56
CA MET A 315 -10.04 -4.12 23.32
C MET A 315 -10.73 -2.82 22.95
N ALA A 316 -9.97 -1.72 22.89
CA ALA A 316 -10.48 -0.41 22.49
C ALA A 316 -11.05 -0.45 21.07
N LYS A 317 -10.34 -1.08 20.12
CA LYS A 317 -10.81 -1.24 18.74
C LYS A 317 -12.12 -2.02 18.65
N GLY A 318 -12.22 -3.15 19.35
CA GLY A 318 -13.43 -3.99 19.34
C GLY A 318 -14.64 -3.27 19.91
N ILE A 319 -14.49 -2.65 21.09
CA ILE A 319 -15.57 -1.91 21.75
C ILE A 319 -15.96 -0.67 20.94
N ARG A 320 -14.98 0.03 20.36
CA ARG A 320 -15.22 1.16 19.45
C ARG A 320 -16.05 0.75 18.23
N GLN A 321 -15.71 -0.35 17.56
CA GLN A 321 -16.46 -0.83 16.41
C GLN A 321 -17.92 -1.13 16.76
N ARG A 322 -18.18 -1.75 17.92
CA ARG A 322 -19.54 -1.97 18.41
C ARG A 322 -20.26 -0.66 18.69
N LEU A 323 -19.60 0.28 19.37
CA LEU A 323 -20.18 1.59 19.68
C LEU A 323 -20.62 2.31 18.40
N LEU A 324 -19.78 2.32 17.37
CA LEU A 324 -20.11 2.91 16.07
C LEU A 324 -21.32 2.24 15.42
N LEU A 325 -21.44 0.91 15.54
CA LEU A 325 -22.58 0.17 15.00
C LEU A 325 -23.88 0.48 15.75
N VAL A 326 -23.84 0.59 17.09
CA VAL A 326 -24.99 0.98 17.91
C VAL A 326 -25.45 2.39 17.57
N LEU A 327 -24.52 3.35 17.52
CA LEU A 327 -24.82 4.75 17.18
C LEU A 327 -25.41 4.88 15.77
N LYS A 328 -24.87 4.14 14.80
CA LYS A 328 -25.41 4.10 13.42
C LYS A 328 -26.83 3.53 13.36
N ASN A 329 -27.12 2.50 14.16
CA ASN A 329 -28.46 1.93 14.22
C ASN A 329 -29.45 2.93 14.84
N GLU A 330 -29.09 3.58 15.95
CA GLU A 330 -29.92 4.62 16.58
C GLU A 330 -30.18 5.80 15.64
N GLU A 331 -29.18 6.28 14.89
CA GLU A 331 -29.38 7.33 13.88
C GLU A 331 -30.34 6.91 12.75
N ASN A 332 -30.32 5.63 12.35
CA ASN A 332 -31.24 5.12 11.35
C ASN A 332 -32.67 5.02 11.89
N PHE A 333 -32.87 4.64 13.16
CA PHE A 333 -34.20 4.58 13.78
C PHE A 333 -34.76 5.97 14.11
N SER A 334 -33.92 6.90 14.58
CA SER A 334 -34.32 8.29 14.87
C SER A 334 -34.80 9.06 13.63
N LYS A 335 -34.33 8.69 12.43
CA LYS A 335 -34.84 9.21 11.14
C LYS A 335 -36.23 8.72 10.77
N PHE A 336 -36.71 7.61 11.33
CA PHE A 336 -38.06 7.08 11.07
C PHE A 336 -39.12 7.61 12.05
N ASP A 337 -38.73 8.14 13.21
CA ASP A 337 -39.64 8.75 14.20
C ASP A 337 -40.02 10.21 13.88
N LEU A 338 -39.55 10.76 12.75
CA LEU A 338 -39.85 12.11 12.26
C LEU A 338 -40.91 12.15 11.15
N TRP A 339 -41.72 11.09 10.99
CA TRP A 339 -42.83 11.01 10.02
C TRP A 339 -44.18 10.85 10.69
#